data_AF-A0A7V5U8W5-F1
#
_entry.id   AF-A0A7V5U8W5-F1
#
_cell.length_a   1.000
_cell.length_b   1.000
_cell.length_c   1.000
_cell.angle_alpha   90.00
_cell.angle_beta   90.00
_cell.angle_gamma   90.00
#
_symmetry.space_group_name_H-M   'P 1'
#
loop_
_entity.id
_entity.type
_entity.pdbx_description
1 polymer ?
#
loop_
_entity_poly.entity_id
_entity_poly.type
_entity_poly.pdbx_seq_one_letter_code
_entity_poly.pdbx_strand_id
1 'polypeptide(L)' 'MMILPWSFMKVLKQGQEDGSIMQSIPAEQLAIILWSQVSGVFEFIALRGKLLDMLQIDNIELIRNQINVLLYGLENKQTD' A
#
# COMPACT_ATOMS: atom_id res chain seq x y z
N MET A 1 8.82 8.70 -15.05
CA MET A 1 8.12 9.78 -14.34
C MET A 1 7.03 9.12 -13.51
N MET A 2 7.17 9.12 -12.18
CA MET A 2 6.21 8.48 -11.28
C MET A 2 5.02 9.44 -11.09
N ILE A 3 3.86 9.13 -11.66
CA ILE A 3 2.65 9.93 -11.48
C ILE A 3 1.97 9.40 -10.23
N LEU A 4 2.29 9.97 -9.08
CA LEU A 4 1.46 9.79 -7.89
C LEU A 4 0.11 10.47 -8.15
N PRO A 5 -1.02 9.75 -8.06
CA PRO A 5 -2.33 10.38 -8.22
C PRO A 5 -2.49 11.47 -7.16
N TRP A 6 -2.75 12.71 -7.56
CA TRP A 6 -2.99 13.82 -6.64
C TRP A 6 -4.09 13.52 -5.61
N SER A 7 -5.07 12.70 -6.00
CA SER A 7 -6.13 12.19 -5.13
C SER A 7 -5.60 11.33 -3.97
N PHE A 8 -4.55 10.55 -4.19
CA PHE A 8 -4.00 9.64 -3.17
C PHE A 8 -3.35 10.41 -2.02
N MET A 9 -2.51 11.40 -2.35
CA MET A 9 -1.88 12.26 -1.34
C MET A 9 -2.91 13.04 -0.53
N LYS A 10 -4.01 13.49 -1.16
CA LYS A 10 -5.11 14.18 -0.46
C LYS A 10 -5.77 13.27 0.58
N VAL A 11 -6.03 12.01 0.24
CA VAL A 11 -6.62 11.02 1.17
C VAL A 11 -5.71 10.79 2.37
N LEU A 12 -4.39 10.66 2.14
CA LEU A 12 -3.44 10.47 3.24
C LEU A 12 -3.41 11.66 4.19
N LYS A 13 -3.41 12.89 3.65
CA LYS A 13 -3.47 14.11 4.48
C LYS A 13 -4.76 14.19 5.30
N GLN A 14 -5.91 13.93 4.67
CA GLN A 14 -7.20 13.93 5.37
C GLN A 14 -7.25 12.87 6.48
N GLY A 15 -6.78 11.65 6.19
CA GLY A 15 -6.72 10.59 7.20
C GLY A 15 -5.72 10.88 8.32
N GLN A 16 -4.65 11.62 8.05
CA GLN A 16 -3.76 12.11 9.10
C GLN A 16 -4.42 13.21 9.92
N GLU A 17 -5.13 14.15 9.29
CA GLU A 17 -5.85 15.23 9.97
C GLU A 17 -6.96 14.71 10.89
N ASP A 18 -7.70 13.67 10.47
CA ASP A 18 -8.78 13.06 11.26
C ASP A 18 -8.30 11.95 12.22
N GLY A 19 -7.03 11.57 12.15
CA GLY A 19 -6.39 10.60 13.03
C GLY A 19 -6.60 9.13 12.64
N SER A 20 -7.29 8.84 11.55
CA SER A 20 -7.50 7.48 11.03
C SER A 20 -6.23 6.86 10.43
N ILE A 21 -5.27 7.68 9.99
CA ILE A 21 -3.97 7.26 9.47
C ILE A 21 -2.86 7.73 10.41
N MET A 22 -1.85 6.86 10.60
CA MET A 22 -0.63 7.17 11.35
C MET A 22 -0.02 8.52 10.96
N GLN A 23 0.39 9.30 11.96
CA GLN A 23 1.01 10.63 11.77
C GLN A 23 2.53 10.62 11.95
N SER A 24 3.13 9.47 12.30
CA SER A 24 4.58 9.36 12.55
C SER A 24 5.44 9.47 11.28
N ILE A 25 4.82 9.44 10.09
CA ILE A 25 5.47 9.62 8.79
C ILE A 25 4.71 10.72 8.03
N PRO A 26 5.39 11.72 7.43
CA PRO A 26 4.73 12.72 6.60
C PRO A 26 3.95 12.12 5.43
N ALA A 27 2.76 12.65 5.12
CA ALA A 27 1.88 12.15 4.06
C ALA A 27 2.59 11.97 2.71
N GLU A 28 3.48 12.87 2.32
CA GLU A 28 4.23 12.80 1.06
C GLU A 28 5.17 11.59 1.02
N GLN A 29 5.87 11.32 2.12
CA GLN A 29 6.76 10.16 2.22
C GLN A 29 5.94 8.87 2.26
N LEU A 30 4.86 8.88 3.02
CA LEU A 30 3.93 7.76 3.12
C LEU A 30 3.32 7.41 1.75
N ALA A 31 2.95 8.43 0.96
CA ALA A 31 2.44 8.23 -0.41
C ALA A 31 3.42 7.47 -1.29
N ILE A 32 4.70 7.86 -1.26
CA ILE A 32 5.76 7.21 -2.05
C ILE A 32 5.95 5.76 -1.59
N ILE A 33 6.01 5.52 -0.28
CA ILE A 33 6.18 4.19 0.30
C ILE A 33 5.04 3.27 -0.12
N LEU A 34 3.79 3.66 0.13
CA LEU A 34 2.62 2.84 -0.20
C LEU A 34 2.54 2.58 -1.70
N TRP A 35 2.78 3.60 -2.53
CA TRP A 35 2.77 3.43 -3.99
C TRP A 35 3.85 2.45 -4.47
N SER A 36 5.06 2.53 -3.91
CA SER A 36 6.15 1.62 -4.28
C SER A 36 5.84 0.16 -3.92
N GLN A 37 5.20 -0.08 -2.77
CA GLN A 37 4.83 -1.41 -2.33
C GLN A 37 3.74 -2.01 -3.22
N VAL A 38 2.69 -1.23 -3.52
CA VAL A 38 1.62 -1.65 -4.42
C VAL A 38 2.19 -1.94 -5.82
N SER A 39 2.98 -1.02 -6.37
CA SER A 39 3.58 -1.17 -7.70
C SER A 39 4.49 -2.41 -7.76
N GLY A 40 5.30 -2.65 -6.74
CA GLY A 40 6.20 -3.80 -6.67
C GLY A 40 5.46 -5.15 -6.71
N VAL A 41 4.29 -5.26 -6.05
CA VAL A 41 3.47 -6.47 -6.12
C VAL A 41 2.87 -6.65 -7.52
N PHE A 42 2.35 -5.58 -8.13
CA PHE A 42 1.83 -5.66 -9.49
C PHE A 42 2.91 -6.02 -10.52
N GLU A 43 4.10 -5.42 -10.40
CA GLU A 43 5.26 -5.76 -11.23
C GLU A 43 5.68 -7.21 -11.03
N PHE A 44 5.69 -7.70 -9.80
CA PHE A 44 5.99 -9.10 -9.51
C PHE A 44 4.99 -10.04 -10.19
N ILE A 45 3.69 -9.78 -10.05
CA ILE A 45 2.64 -10.58 -10.72
C ILE A 45 2.85 -10.56 -12.24
N ALA A 46 3.07 -9.38 -12.82
CA ALA A 46 3.25 -9.22 -14.26
C ALA A 46 4.50 -9.94 -14.81
N LEU A 47 5.63 -9.86 -14.09
CA LEU A 47 6.92 -10.37 -14.55
C LEU A 47 7.23 -11.80 -14.08
N ARG A 48 6.53 -12.30 -13.06
CA ARG A 48 6.81 -13.58 -12.40
C ARG A 48 5.56 -14.44 -12.21
N GLY A 49 4.51 -14.25 -13.02
CA GLY A 49 3.29 -15.06 -12.97
C GLY A 49 3.53 -16.58 -12.93
N LYS A 50 4.48 -17.10 -13.73
CA LYS A 50 4.83 -18.54 -13.69
C LYS A 50 5.33 -19.02 -12.32
N LEU A 51 6.05 -18.18 -11.58
CA LEU A 51 6.51 -18.52 -10.23
C LEU A 51 5.31 -18.57 -9.27
N LEU A 52 4.34 -17.68 -9.43
CA LEU A 52 3.09 -17.71 -8.66
C LEU A 52 2.30 -18.99 -8.94
N ASP A 53 2.20 -19.40 -10.22
CA ASP A 53 1.56 -20.67 -10.60
C ASP A 53 2.25 -21.87 -9.96
N MET A 54 3.59 -21.91 -9.99
CA MET A 54 4.38 -22.98 -9.36
C MET A 54 4.17 -23.07 -7.84
N LEU A 55 4.04 -21.91 -7.20
CA LEU A 55 3.79 -21.80 -5.76
C LEU A 55 2.30 -21.94 -5.41
N GLN A 56 1.43 -22.10 -6.40
CA GLN A 56 -0.03 -22.15 -6.24
C GLN A 56 -0.58 -20.92 -5.51
N ILE A 57 0.01 -19.76 -5.76
CA ILE A 57 -0.42 -18.48 -5.17
C ILE A 57 -1.40 -17.82 -6.13
N ASP A 58 -2.62 -17.57 -5.66
CA ASP A 58 -3.61 -16.83 -6.42
C ASP A 58 -3.27 -15.32 -6.46
N ASN A 59 -3.30 -14.75 -7.66
CA ASN A 59 -2.94 -13.35 -7.87
C ASN A 59 -3.91 -12.38 -7.17
N ILE A 60 -5.20 -12.70 -7.13
CA ILE A 60 -6.23 -11.84 -6.52
C ILE A 60 -6.09 -11.88 -5.00
N GLU A 61 -5.84 -13.06 -4.44
CA GLU A 61 -5.55 -13.24 -3.03
C GLU A 61 -4.28 -12.50 -2.61
N LEU A 62 -3.21 -12.58 -3.41
CA LEU A 62 -1.97 -11.83 -3.16
C LEU A 62 -2.21 -10.31 -3.12
N ILE A 63 -2.98 -9.78 -4.08
CA ILE A 63 -3.35 -8.36 -4.10
C ILE A 63 -4.18 -7.99 -2.86
N ARG A 64 -5.15 -8.83 -2.48
CA ARG A 64 -5.97 -8.60 -1.29
C ARG A 64 -5.12 -8.57 -0.02
N ASN A 65 -4.20 -9.53 0.12
CA ASN A 65 -3.28 -9.60 1.26
C ASN A 65 -2.35 -8.39 1.29
N GLN A 66 -1.86 -7.93 0.13
CA GLN A 66 -1.07 -6.70 0.06
C GLN A 66 -1.86 -5.49 0.57
N ILE A 67 -3.13 -5.32 0.16
CA ILE A 67 -3.98 -4.23 0.65
C ILE A 67 -4.17 -4.33 2.17
N ASN A 68 -4.45 -5.53 2.69
CA ASN A 68 -4.61 -5.73 4.13
C ASN A 68 -3.34 -5.36 4.91
N VAL A 69 -2.16 -5.77 4.43
CA VAL A 69 -0.87 -5.41 5.04
C VAL A 69 -0.68 -3.89 5.09
N LEU A 70 -1.02 -3.19 4.00
CA LEU A 70 -0.95 -1.73 3.97
C LEU A 70 -1.89 -1.10 5.01
N LEU A 71 -3.14 -1.57 5.08
CA LEU A 71 -4.12 -1.06 6.05
C LEU A 71 -3.65 -1.27 7.49
N TYR A 72 -3.19 -2.47 7.84
CA TYR A 72 -2.65 -2.76 9.17
C TYR A 72 -1.45 -1.88 9.54
N GLY A 73 -0.63 -1.52 8.55
CA GLY A 73 0.51 -0.61 8.76
C GLY A 73 0.10 0.86 8.92
N LEU A 74 -1.05 1.25 8.36
CA LEU A 74 -1.55 2.62 8.39
C LEU A 74 -2.40 2.94 9.62
N GLU A 75 -2.99 1.92 10.23
CA GLU A 75 -3.80 2.05 11.44
C GLU A 75 -2.99 2.75 12.54
N ASN A 76 -3.52 3.86 13.03
CA ASN A 76 -2.98 4.56 14.17
C ASN A 76 -3.27 3.72 15.43
N LYS A 77 -2.32 2.86 15.80
CA LYS A 77 -2.39 2.12 17.06
C LYS A 77 -2.18 3.10 18.20
N GLN A 78 -3.26 3.73 18.66
CA GLN A 78 -3.30 4.30 20.00
C GLN A 78 -2.95 3.15 20.94
N THR A 79 -1.75 3.22 21.50
CA THR A 79 -1.29 2.29 22.51
C THR A 79 -1.94 2.82 23.79
N ASP A 80 -3.04 2.20 24.21
CA ASP A 80 -3.61 2.41 25.54
C ASP A 80 -2.62 2.00 26.63
#